data_AF-A0A7U7JTA6-F1
#
_entry.id   AF-A0A7U7JTA6-F1
#
_cell.length_a   1.000
_cell.length_b   1.000
_cell.length_c   1.000
_cell.angle_alpha   90.00
_cell.angle_beta   90.00
_cell.angle_gamma   90.00
#
_symmetry.space_group_name_H-M   'P 1'
#
loop_
_entity.id
_entity.type
_entity.pdbx_description
1 polymer ?
#
loop_
_entity_poly.entity_id
_entity_poly.type
_entity_poly.pdbx_seq_one_letter_code
_entity_poly.pdbx_strand_id
1 'polypeptide(L)'
;MMQLFETMKIDNGQISRVKYHTKRLKNSAQRLNFQFNEQLWHKLIKEVACKYPIGEYRLKVILNAEGDFETIVAQLPTKNVFTAKIQTLPDSVNPIFLNNKTTERKHLDHQHETDLILLTSANGKVLEFDIGNIVIEENGKWYTPIYDGDFLKGCMRTYLIDQNKLTEKDFNENELIVKYRNDEIRLFLINSLREVAVVHLCL
;
A
#
# COMPACT_ATOMS: atom_id res chain seq x y z
N MET A 1 9.16 -11.78 -16.39
CA MET A 1 9.23 -10.34 -16.74
C MET A 1 8.47 -9.57 -15.67
N MET A 2 8.94 -8.38 -15.31
CA MET A 2 8.27 -7.52 -14.35
C MET A 2 6.90 -7.06 -14.89
N GLN A 3 5.89 -7.02 -14.04
CA GLN A 3 4.56 -6.45 -14.35
C GLN A 3 4.21 -5.34 -13.34
N LEU A 4 3.31 -4.45 -13.73
CA LEU A 4 2.66 -3.51 -12.81
C LEU A 4 1.37 -4.12 -12.29
N PHE A 5 0.97 -3.77 -11.07
CA PHE A 5 -0.34 -4.18 -10.59
C PHE A 5 -0.98 -3.21 -9.62
N GLU A 6 -2.31 -3.30 -9.57
CA GLU A 6 -3.15 -2.61 -8.62
C GLU A 6 -3.95 -3.61 -7.79
N THR A 7 -4.27 -3.23 -6.55
CA THR A 7 -5.14 -4.02 -5.68
C THR A 7 -6.16 -3.11 -5.02
N MET A 8 -7.43 -3.44 -5.19
CA MET A 8 -8.59 -2.60 -4.88
C MET A 8 -9.66 -3.43 -4.16
N LYS A 9 -10.49 -2.74 -3.38
CA LYS A 9 -11.73 -3.29 -2.82
C LYS A 9 -12.87 -3.08 -3.81
N ILE A 10 -13.62 -4.13 -4.10
CA ILE A 10 -14.98 -4.05 -4.63
C ILE A 10 -15.92 -4.13 -3.42
N ASP A 11 -16.89 -3.23 -3.34
CA ASP A 11 -17.91 -3.18 -2.30
C ASP A 11 -19.25 -2.90 -2.97
N ASN A 12 -20.10 -3.93 -3.09
CA ASN A 12 -21.42 -3.84 -3.70
C ASN A 12 -21.42 -3.14 -5.08
N GLY A 13 -20.56 -3.64 -5.98
CA GLY A 13 -20.39 -3.08 -7.33
C GLY A 13 -19.62 -1.76 -7.39
N GLN A 14 -19.11 -1.24 -6.27
CA GLN A 14 -18.29 -0.02 -6.25
C GLN A 14 -16.82 -0.36 -6.03
N ILE A 15 -15.93 0.27 -6.80
CA ILE A 15 -14.49 0.10 -6.64
C ILE A 15 -13.91 1.36 -5.99
N SER A 16 -13.31 1.21 -4.82
CA SER A 16 -12.79 2.35 -4.06
C SER A 16 -11.56 2.99 -4.71
N ARG A 17 -11.46 4.32 -4.64
CA ARG A 17 -10.27 5.12 -4.98
C ARG A 17 -9.75 4.93 -6.42
N VAL A 18 -10.62 4.58 -7.39
CA VAL A 18 -10.25 4.36 -8.81
C VAL A 18 -9.41 5.51 -9.39
N LYS A 19 -9.74 6.77 -9.08
CA LYS A 19 -8.95 7.94 -9.51
C LYS A 19 -7.47 7.85 -9.07
N TYR A 20 -7.22 7.43 -7.83
CA TYR A 20 -5.86 7.31 -7.28
C TYR A 20 -5.10 6.13 -7.89
N HIS A 21 -5.78 5.00 -8.10
CA HIS A 21 -5.22 3.83 -8.77
C HIS A 21 -4.85 4.15 -10.23
N THR A 22 -5.74 4.81 -10.95
CA THR A 22 -5.51 5.24 -12.34
C THR A 22 -4.27 6.13 -12.43
N LYS A 23 -4.17 7.15 -11.55
CA LYS A 23 -3.01 8.06 -11.52
C LYS A 23 -1.71 7.31 -11.22
N ARG A 24 -1.70 6.41 -10.24
CA ARG A 24 -0.50 5.64 -9.89
C ARG A 24 -0.07 4.72 -11.03
N LEU A 25 -0.99 3.91 -11.56
CA LEU A 25 -0.69 2.96 -12.63
C LEU A 25 -0.20 3.67 -13.89
N LYS A 26 -0.86 4.77 -14.30
CA LYS A 26 -0.44 5.61 -15.43
C LYS A 26 0.97 6.18 -15.24
N ASN A 27 1.26 6.72 -14.06
CA ASN A 27 2.58 7.28 -13.76
C ASN A 27 3.67 6.20 -13.77
N SER A 28 3.40 5.04 -13.18
CA SER A 28 4.33 3.91 -13.20
C SER A 28 4.55 3.39 -14.62
N ALA A 29 3.48 3.28 -15.42
CA ALA A 29 3.58 2.85 -16.80
C ALA A 29 4.45 3.80 -17.64
N GLN A 30 4.23 5.13 -17.49
CA GLN A 30 5.05 6.13 -18.16
C GLN A 30 6.53 6.05 -17.76
N ARG A 31 6.84 5.92 -16.47
CA ARG A 31 8.24 5.86 -15.99
C ARG A 31 8.98 4.60 -16.46
N LEU A 32 8.26 3.50 -16.63
CA LEU A 32 8.83 2.18 -16.90
C LEU A 32 8.61 1.74 -18.35
N ASN A 33 8.11 2.62 -19.21
CA ASN A 33 7.82 2.38 -20.63
C ASN A 33 6.84 1.22 -20.88
N PHE A 34 5.82 1.07 -20.02
CA PHE A 34 4.69 0.17 -20.27
C PHE A 34 3.66 0.89 -21.13
N GLN A 35 3.03 0.18 -22.06
CA GLN A 35 1.84 0.71 -22.71
C GLN A 35 0.70 0.81 -21.69
N PHE A 36 -0.06 1.91 -21.72
CA PHE A 36 -1.22 2.08 -20.85
C PHE A 36 -2.34 2.78 -21.60
N ASN A 37 -3.41 2.03 -21.88
CA ASN A 37 -4.63 2.59 -22.45
C ASN A 37 -5.63 2.90 -21.34
N GLU A 38 -5.77 4.19 -21.03
CA GLU A 38 -6.65 4.65 -19.96
C GLU A 38 -8.14 4.34 -20.24
N GLN A 39 -8.58 4.35 -21.51
CA GLN A 39 -9.95 4.00 -21.86
C GLN A 39 -10.25 2.52 -21.61
N LEU A 40 -9.31 1.63 -21.97
CA LEU A 40 -9.43 0.19 -21.68
C LEU A 40 -9.43 -0.07 -20.17
N TRP A 41 -8.59 0.63 -19.41
CA TRP A 41 -8.58 0.57 -17.95
C TRP A 41 -9.96 0.93 -17.36
N HIS A 42 -10.55 2.06 -17.75
CA HIS A 42 -11.87 2.47 -17.23
C HIS A 42 -13.00 1.54 -17.68
N LYS A 43 -12.92 1.00 -18.90
CA LYS A 43 -13.85 -0.03 -19.37
C LYS A 43 -13.78 -1.29 -18.50
N LEU A 44 -12.56 -1.79 -18.26
CA LEU A 44 -12.32 -2.95 -17.40
C LEU A 44 -12.87 -2.75 -15.98
N ILE A 45 -12.60 -1.61 -15.36
CA ILE A 45 -13.09 -1.29 -14.01
C ILE A 45 -14.62 -1.34 -13.96
N LYS A 46 -15.31 -0.78 -14.97
CA LYS A 46 -16.78 -0.84 -15.06
C LYS A 46 -17.29 -2.27 -15.25
N GLU A 47 -16.66 -3.04 -16.14
CA GLU A 47 -17.05 -4.44 -16.40
C GLU A 47 -16.92 -5.31 -15.15
N VAL A 48 -15.81 -5.17 -14.42
CA VAL A 48 -15.60 -5.89 -13.16
C VAL A 48 -16.61 -5.47 -12.09
N ALA A 49 -16.86 -4.18 -11.93
CA ALA A 49 -17.89 -3.66 -11.02
C ALA A 49 -19.28 -4.27 -11.30
N CYS A 50 -19.70 -4.33 -12.57
CA CYS A 50 -20.97 -4.95 -12.96
C CYS A 50 -21.02 -6.46 -12.73
N LYS A 51 -19.88 -7.16 -12.87
CA LYS A 51 -19.78 -8.61 -12.64
C LYS A 51 -19.88 -8.99 -11.16
N TYR A 52 -19.53 -8.08 -10.24
CA TYR A 52 -19.55 -8.29 -8.80
C TYR A 52 -20.42 -7.25 -8.08
N PRO A 53 -21.75 -7.27 -8.31
CA PRO A 53 -22.66 -6.21 -7.84
C PRO A 53 -23.02 -6.29 -6.35
N ILE A 54 -22.80 -7.43 -5.70
CA ILE A 54 -23.19 -7.68 -4.29
C ILE A 54 -22.02 -8.33 -3.57
N GLY A 55 -21.68 -7.82 -2.38
CA GLY A 55 -20.62 -8.35 -1.52
C GLY A 55 -19.29 -7.60 -1.64
N GLU A 56 -18.31 -8.08 -0.88
CA GLU A 56 -16.98 -7.47 -0.80
C GLU A 56 -15.91 -8.39 -1.40
N TYR A 57 -15.12 -7.85 -2.34
CA TYR A 57 -14.09 -8.62 -3.03
C TYR A 57 -12.76 -7.90 -3.09
N ARG A 58 -11.69 -8.68 -3.10
CA ARG A 58 -10.36 -8.23 -3.52
C ARG A 58 -10.26 -8.32 -5.03
N LEU A 59 -10.05 -7.19 -5.69
CA LEU A 59 -9.68 -7.11 -7.09
C LEU A 59 -8.17 -6.84 -7.20
N LYS A 60 -7.45 -7.72 -7.90
CA LYS A 60 -6.09 -7.44 -8.40
C LYS A 60 -6.16 -7.25 -9.92
N VAL A 61 -5.63 -6.15 -10.42
CA VAL A 61 -5.43 -5.93 -11.86
C VAL A 61 -3.94 -5.90 -12.14
N ILE A 62 -3.49 -6.69 -13.11
CA ILE A 62 -2.09 -6.77 -13.54
C ILE A 62 -2.00 -6.16 -14.93
N LEU A 63 -0.94 -5.38 -15.18
CA LEU A 63 -0.62 -4.76 -16.45
C LEU A 63 0.75 -5.28 -16.92
N ASN A 64 0.78 -5.91 -18.10
CA ASN A 64 2.03 -6.30 -18.76
C ASN A 64 2.63 -5.13 -19.57
N ALA A 65 3.83 -5.31 -20.11
CA ALA A 65 4.55 -4.24 -20.84
C ALA A 65 3.83 -3.83 -22.14
N GLU A 66 3.11 -4.77 -22.76
CA GLU A 66 2.36 -4.62 -24.01
C GLU A 66 1.03 -3.86 -23.83
N GLY A 67 0.58 -3.64 -22.59
CA GLY A 67 -0.63 -2.88 -22.30
C GLY A 67 -1.87 -3.73 -22.03
N ASP A 68 -1.73 -5.06 -21.96
CA ASP A 68 -2.82 -5.97 -21.62
C ASP A 68 -3.06 -6.01 -20.11
N PHE A 69 -4.34 -6.11 -19.76
CA PHE A 69 -4.79 -6.25 -18.38
C PHE A 69 -5.24 -7.68 -18.08
N GLU A 70 -4.80 -8.20 -16.94
CA GLU A 70 -5.34 -9.42 -16.34
C GLU A 70 -6.06 -9.06 -15.03
N THR A 71 -7.18 -9.72 -14.73
CA THR A 71 -7.92 -9.51 -13.48
C THR A 71 -8.04 -10.79 -12.68
N ILE A 72 -7.78 -10.67 -11.38
CA ILE A 72 -7.95 -11.74 -10.40
C ILE A 72 -8.87 -11.21 -9.31
N VAL A 73 -10.02 -11.87 -9.13
CA VAL A 73 -11.02 -11.52 -8.12
C VAL A 73 -11.16 -12.65 -7.12
N ALA A 74 -11.12 -12.31 -5.83
CA ALA A 74 -11.27 -13.24 -4.72
C ALA A 74 -12.11 -12.60 -3.61
N GLN A 75 -12.65 -13.43 -2.70
CA GLN A 75 -13.33 -12.93 -1.50
C GLN A 75 -12.39 -12.04 -0.66
N LEU A 76 -12.94 -10.98 -0.08
CA LEU A 76 -12.16 -10.09 0.79
C LEU A 76 -11.85 -10.81 2.13
N PRO A 77 -10.58 -10.87 2.57
CA PRO A 77 -10.26 -11.48 3.86
C PRO A 77 -10.69 -10.57 5.03
N THR A 78 -11.33 -11.14 6.05
CA THR A 78 -11.92 -10.44 7.21
C THR A 78 -10.92 -9.96 8.27
N LYS A 79 -9.62 -10.25 8.11
CA LYS A 79 -8.58 -9.89 9.09
C LYS A 79 -8.38 -8.37 9.20
N ASN A 80 -8.48 -7.86 10.44
CA ASN A 80 -8.42 -6.44 10.81
C ASN A 80 -7.39 -6.10 11.90
N VAL A 81 -6.69 -7.10 12.44
CA VAL A 81 -5.58 -6.95 13.40
C VAL A 81 -4.38 -7.72 12.86
N PHE A 82 -3.20 -7.12 12.90
CA PHE A 82 -1.96 -7.68 12.35
C PHE A 82 -0.83 -7.59 13.38
N THR A 83 0.12 -8.51 13.32
CA THR A 83 1.42 -8.36 13.98
C THR A 83 2.46 -7.87 12.99
N ALA A 84 3.46 -7.12 13.46
CA ALA A 84 4.58 -6.69 12.65
C ALA A 84 5.89 -6.82 13.41
N LYS A 85 6.97 -7.13 12.70
CA LYS A 85 8.35 -6.93 13.20
C LYS A 85 9.06 -5.86 12.37
N ILE A 86 10.02 -5.18 12.97
CA ILE A 86 10.83 -4.19 12.24
C ILE A 86 11.85 -4.91 11.37
N GLN A 87 12.08 -4.40 10.16
CA GLN A 87 13.12 -4.85 9.25
C GLN A 87 13.75 -3.66 8.53
N THR A 88 15.08 -3.56 8.54
CA THR A 88 15.78 -2.53 7.80
C THR A 88 15.78 -2.85 6.30
N LEU A 89 15.36 -1.88 5.48
CA LEU A 89 15.41 -1.93 4.03
C LEU A 89 16.87 -1.88 3.56
N PRO A 90 17.35 -2.82 2.73
CA PRO A 90 18.70 -2.77 2.19
C PRO A 90 18.89 -1.59 1.22
N ASP A 91 20.00 -0.87 1.33
CA ASP A 91 20.34 0.25 0.42
C ASP A 91 20.55 -0.20 -1.04
N SER A 92 20.75 -1.51 -1.27
CA SER A 92 20.91 -2.09 -2.62
C SER A 92 19.61 -2.22 -3.41
N VAL A 93 18.46 -1.94 -2.79
CA VAL A 93 17.16 -2.04 -3.47
C VAL A 93 17.02 -0.94 -4.51
N ASN A 94 16.77 -1.32 -5.76
CA ASN A 94 16.56 -0.37 -6.83
C ASN A 94 15.31 0.50 -6.54
N PRO A 95 15.42 1.84 -6.56
CA PRO A 95 14.30 2.76 -6.30
C PRO A 95 13.07 2.53 -7.18
N ILE A 96 13.22 1.92 -8.36
CA ILE A 96 12.10 1.52 -9.22
C ILE A 96 11.11 0.62 -8.46
N PHE A 97 11.60 -0.31 -7.64
CA PHE A 97 10.77 -1.28 -6.92
C PHE A 97 10.14 -0.71 -5.64
N LEU A 98 10.70 0.38 -5.11
CA LEU A 98 10.12 1.14 -4.00
C LEU A 98 8.99 2.04 -4.48
N ASN A 99 9.22 2.73 -5.61
CA ASN A 99 8.34 3.81 -6.09
C ASN A 99 7.24 3.36 -7.05
N ASN A 100 7.23 2.08 -7.45
CA ASN A 100 6.23 1.51 -8.34
C ASN A 100 5.71 0.20 -7.76
N LYS A 101 4.41 -0.05 -7.93
CA LYS A 101 3.79 -1.30 -7.47
C LYS A 101 3.99 -2.39 -8.52
N THR A 102 5.13 -3.06 -8.45
CA THR A 102 5.53 -4.08 -9.42
C THR A 102 5.48 -5.48 -8.81
N THR A 103 5.50 -6.51 -9.64
CA THR A 103 5.66 -7.92 -9.21
C THR A 103 7.04 -8.23 -8.65
N GLU A 104 8.04 -7.36 -8.85
CA GLU A 104 9.39 -7.50 -8.28
C GLU A 104 9.41 -6.96 -6.85
N ARG A 105 9.23 -7.85 -5.87
CA ARG A 105 9.00 -7.49 -4.46
C ARG A 105 9.94 -8.19 -3.47
N LYS A 106 11.07 -8.71 -3.93
CA LYS A 106 12.02 -9.48 -3.09
C LYS A 106 12.47 -8.74 -1.82
N HIS A 107 12.55 -7.41 -1.86
CA HIS A 107 12.90 -6.58 -0.70
C HIS A 107 11.86 -6.61 0.43
N LEU A 108 10.67 -7.13 0.16
CA LEU A 108 9.56 -7.29 1.09
C LEU A 108 9.40 -8.72 1.58
N ASP A 109 10.21 -9.66 1.08
CA ASP A 109 10.16 -11.04 1.51
C ASP A 109 10.53 -11.13 3.00
N HIS A 110 9.74 -11.90 3.74
CA HIS A 110 9.96 -12.14 5.15
C HIS A 110 9.62 -13.59 5.50
N GLN A 111 10.16 -14.09 6.61
CA GLN A 111 9.95 -15.47 7.07
C GLN A 111 8.54 -15.75 7.64
N HIS A 112 7.62 -14.78 7.55
CA HIS A 112 6.25 -14.88 8.05
C HIS A 112 6.11 -15.23 9.54
N GLU A 113 7.11 -14.88 10.36
CA GLU A 113 7.03 -14.96 11.84
C GLU A 113 5.96 -14.02 12.42
N THR A 114 5.66 -12.95 11.70
CA THR A 114 4.58 -11.99 11.95
C THR A 114 3.81 -11.77 10.66
N ASP A 115 2.63 -11.15 10.76
CA ASP A 115 1.78 -10.92 9.60
C ASP A 115 2.36 -9.92 8.59
N LEU A 116 3.16 -8.97 9.09
CA LEU A 116 3.74 -7.86 8.34
C LEU A 116 5.21 -7.68 8.72
N ILE A 117 5.95 -6.97 7.88
CA ILE A 117 7.17 -6.29 8.31
C ILE A 117 6.96 -4.78 8.25
N LEU A 118 7.48 -4.07 9.24
CA LEU A 118 7.60 -2.61 9.21
C LEU A 118 9.01 -2.26 8.72
N LEU A 119 9.09 -1.64 7.55
CA LEU A 119 10.35 -1.22 6.99
C LEU A 119 10.87 0.06 7.63
N THR A 120 12.16 0.07 7.96
CA THR A 120 12.93 1.27 8.27
C THR A 120 14.06 1.44 7.26
N SER A 121 14.48 2.67 6.99
CA SER A 121 15.71 2.92 6.22
C SER A 121 16.96 2.59 7.05
N ALA A 122 18.13 2.55 6.42
CA ALA A 122 19.41 2.36 7.10
C ALA A 122 19.74 3.43 8.16
N ASN A 123 19.18 4.64 8.04
CA ASN A 123 19.31 5.71 9.05
C ASN A 123 18.18 5.72 10.10
N GLY A 124 17.33 4.68 10.10
CA GLY A 124 16.25 4.50 11.08
C GLY A 124 14.99 5.32 10.81
N LYS A 125 14.79 5.90 9.62
CA LYS A 125 13.51 6.51 9.25
C LYS A 125 12.47 5.40 9.11
N VAL A 126 11.32 5.54 9.78
CA VAL A 126 10.17 4.64 9.59
C VAL A 126 9.58 4.88 8.19
N LEU A 127 9.30 3.80 7.44
CA LEU A 127 8.83 3.88 6.05
C LEU A 127 7.39 3.35 5.89
N GLU A 128 7.22 2.07 5.58
CA GLU A 128 5.93 1.44 5.31
C GLU A 128 5.90 -0.04 5.72
N PHE A 129 4.71 -0.64 5.68
CA PHE A 129 4.58 -2.09 5.73
C PHE A 129 4.69 -2.71 4.32
N ASP A 130 5.01 -4.00 4.26
CA ASP A 130 5.13 -4.78 3.01
C ASP A 130 3.86 -4.77 2.12
N ILE A 131 2.68 -4.57 2.71
CA ILE A 131 1.39 -4.50 1.99
C ILE A 131 0.62 -3.18 2.15
N GLY A 132 1.22 -2.14 2.72
CA GLY A 132 0.56 -0.84 2.86
C GLY A 132 1.36 0.18 3.65
N ASN A 133 0.85 1.41 3.74
CA ASN A 133 1.55 2.45 4.49
C ASN A 133 1.21 2.37 5.98
N ILE A 134 2.12 2.87 6.81
CA ILE A 134 1.90 3.02 8.24
C ILE A 134 1.15 4.31 8.54
N VAL A 135 0.22 4.22 9.49
CA VAL A 135 -0.31 5.35 10.24
C VAL A 135 0.12 5.20 11.69
N ILE A 136 0.64 6.29 12.24
CA ILE A 136 1.02 6.41 13.65
C ILE A 136 0.03 7.40 14.25
N GLU A 137 -0.82 6.92 15.14
CA GLU A 137 -1.72 7.79 15.89
C GLU A 137 -1.06 8.21 17.19
N GLU A 138 -0.96 9.52 17.42
CA GLU A 138 -0.37 10.14 18.60
C GLU A 138 -1.30 11.25 19.05
N ASN A 139 -1.76 11.22 20.31
CA ASN A 139 -2.68 12.22 20.88
C ASN A 139 -3.94 12.47 20.03
N GLY A 140 -4.56 11.41 19.50
CA GLY A 140 -5.77 11.50 18.68
C GLY A 140 -5.55 12.03 17.25
N LYS A 141 -4.30 12.26 16.82
CA LYS A 141 -3.96 12.72 15.47
C LYS A 141 -3.23 11.64 14.70
N TRP A 142 -3.50 11.56 13.40
CA TRP A 142 -2.91 10.56 12.51
C TRP A 142 -1.74 11.12 11.73
N TYR A 143 -0.61 10.42 11.81
CA TYR A 143 0.62 10.75 11.13
C TYR A 143 1.07 9.62 10.20
N THR A 144 1.81 9.95 9.15
CA THR A 144 2.50 8.98 8.28
C THR A 144 3.86 9.56 7.87
N PRO A 145 4.90 8.75 7.64
CA PRO A 145 6.20 9.24 7.20
C PRO A 145 6.12 10.09 5.92
N ILE A 146 6.99 11.10 5.82
CA ILE A 146 7.14 11.95 4.63
C ILE A 146 7.66 11.07 3.50
N TYR A 147 7.10 11.23 2.30
CA TYR A 147 7.51 10.45 1.13
C TYR A 147 8.63 11.16 0.37
N ASP A 148 9.81 10.54 0.34
CA ASP A 148 11.01 11.08 -0.33
C ASP A 148 11.47 10.21 -1.51
N GLY A 149 10.61 9.32 -2.00
CA GLY A 149 11.00 8.33 -3.03
C GLY A 149 11.57 7.04 -2.46
N ASP A 150 11.32 6.79 -1.17
CA ASP A 150 11.89 5.74 -0.32
C ASP A 150 10.92 4.59 -0.02
N PHE A 151 9.65 4.71 -0.41
CA PHE A 151 8.62 3.67 -0.25
C PHE A 151 7.45 3.85 -1.24
N LEU A 152 6.47 2.96 -1.25
CA LEU A 152 5.34 3.09 -2.18
C LEU A 152 4.34 4.16 -1.72
N LYS A 153 4.16 5.21 -2.54
CA LYS A 153 3.09 6.21 -2.31
C LYS A 153 1.69 5.59 -2.50
N GLY A 154 1.09 5.09 -1.41
CA GLY A 154 -0.17 4.36 -1.45
C GLY A 154 -1.38 5.23 -1.83
N CYS A 155 -2.37 4.61 -2.48
CA CYS A 155 -3.62 5.28 -2.85
C CYS A 155 -4.44 5.72 -1.63
N MET A 156 -4.54 4.87 -0.60
CA MET A 156 -5.25 5.21 0.65
C MET A 156 -4.54 6.35 1.40
N ARG A 157 -3.20 6.29 1.51
CA ARG A 157 -2.36 7.36 2.07
C ARG A 157 -2.64 8.69 1.36
N THR A 158 -2.54 8.71 0.03
CA THR A 158 -2.76 9.92 -0.77
C THR A 158 -4.18 10.46 -0.59
N TYR A 159 -5.19 9.58 -0.61
CA TYR A 159 -6.57 9.96 -0.36
C TYR A 159 -6.76 10.61 1.03
N LEU A 160 -6.23 10.01 2.10
CA LEU A 160 -6.40 10.57 3.44
C LEU A 160 -5.70 11.92 3.62
N ILE A 161 -4.53 12.12 2.99
CA ILE A 161 -3.84 13.41 2.98
C ILE A 161 -4.67 14.46 2.24
N ASP A 162 -5.20 14.15 1.06
CA ASP A 162 -6.07 15.06 0.29
C ASP A 162 -7.35 15.44 1.07
N GLN A 163 -7.78 14.59 2.02
CA GLN A 163 -8.92 14.84 2.89
C GLN A 163 -8.54 15.54 4.22
N ASN A 164 -7.28 15.94 4.41
CA ASN A 164 -6.74 16.50 5.66
C ASN A 164 -6.95 15.58 6.88
N LYS A 165 -7.03 14.26 6.67
CA LYS A 165 -7.20 13.24 7.72
C LYS A 165 -5.89 12.58 8.13
N LEU A 166 -4.81 12.84 7.39
CA LEU A 166 -3.50 12.25 7.63
C LEU A 166 -2.43 13.31 7.40
N THR A 167 -1.56 13.51 8.38
CA THR A 167 -0.50 14.51 8.33
C THR A 167 0.85 13.83 8.10
N GLU A 168 1.68 14.38 7.22
CA GLU A 168 3.03 13.87 7.02
C GLU A 168 3.94 14.32 8.19
N LYS A 169 4.59 13.36 8.85
CA LYS A 169 5.55 13.54 9.95
C LYS A 169 6.44 12.31 10.01
N ASP A 170 7.75 12.53 9.99
CA ASP A 170 8.71 11.44 10.17
C ASP A 170 8.81 11.00 11.62
N PHE A 171 9.12 9.71 11.79
CA PHE A 171 9.46 9.09 13.06
C PHE A 171 10.76 8.31 12.87
N ASN A 172 11.65 8.39 13.85
CA ASN A 172 12.81 7.50 13.92
C ASN A 172 12.41 6.17 14.56
N GLU A 173 13.07 5.07 14.20
CA GLU A 173 12.85 3.73 14.74
C GLU A 173 12.90 3.69 16.27
N ASN A 174 13.93 4.30 16.87
CA ASN A 174 14.07 4.32 18.33
C ASN A 174 12.95 5.14 19.00
N GLU A 175 12.57 6.27 18.40
CA GLU A 175 11.45 7.09 18.85
C GLU A 175 10.15 6.29 18.81
N LEU A 176 9.88 5.62 17.68
CA LEU A 176 8.71 4.77 17.50
C LEU A 176 8.64 3.66 18.57
N ILE A 177 9.75 2.96 18.81
CA ILE A 177 9.83 1.87 19.78
C ILE A 177 9.55 2.37 21.20
N VAL A 178 10.19 3.46 21.62
CA VAL A 178 10.01 4.04 22.95
C VAL A 178 8.56 4.47 23.15
N LYS A 179 8.00 5.23 22.20
CA LYS A 179 6.62 5.70 22.25
C LYS A 179 5.62 4.56 22.26
N TYR A 180 5.85 3.51 21.46
CA TYR A 180 4.99 2.35 21.40
C TYR A 180 5.00 1.57 22.73
N ARG A 181 6.17 1.37 23.34
CA ARG A 181 6.29 0.71 24.66
C ARG A 181 5.65 1.49 25.80
N ASN A 182 5.56 2.81 25.67
CA ASN A 182 4.92 3.70 26.65
C ASN A 182 3.42 3.91 26.39
N ASP A 183 2.82 3.20 25.43
CA ASP A 183 1.42 3.39 25.01
C ASP A 183 1.09 4.83 24.54
N GLU A 184 2.10 5.60 24.11
CA GLU A 184 1.93 6.97 23.61
C GLU A 184 1.41 7.00 22.16
N ILE A 185 1.61 5.91 21.43
CA ILE A 185 1.21 5.78 20.02
C ILE A 185 0.50 4.46 19.73
N ARG A 186 -0.37 4.47 18.73
CA ARG A 186 -0.97 3.28 18.14
C ARG A 186 -0.64 3.18 16.66
N LEU A 187 -0.39 1.96 16.19
CA LEU A 187 0.01 1.71 14.80
C LEU A 187 -1.15 1.13 14.00
N PHE A 188 -1.31 1.63 12.77
CA PHE A 188 -2.30 1.12 11.84
C PHE A 188 -1.70 0.89 10.46
N LEU A 189 -2.11 -0.19 9.81
CA LEU A 189 -1.88 -0.45 8.40
C LEU A 189 -2.99 0.24 7.61
N ILE A 190 -2.60 1.02 6.59
CA ILE A 190 -3.54 1.54 5.58
C ILE A 190 -3.19 1.06 4.18
N ASN A 191 -4.19 0.56 3.46
CA ASN A 191 -4.11 0.33 2.02
C ASN A 191 -5.49 0.40 1.37
N SER A 192 -5.54 0.38 0.04
CA SER A 192 -6.81 0.55 -0.68
C SER A 192 -7.76 -0.66 -0.61
N LEU A 193 -7.27 -1.80 -0.11
CA LEU A 193 -8.04 -3.03 -0.01
C LEU A 193 -8.75 -3.17 1.34
N ARG A 194 -8.00 -3.02 2.44
CA ARG A 194 -8.45 -3.19 3.83
C ARG A 194 -8.85 -1.88 4.50
N GLU A 195 -8.49 -0.77 3.89
CA GLU A 195 -8.69 0.59 4.39
C GLU A 195 -7.83 0.88 5.63
N VAL A 196 -8.19 0.34 6.79
CA VAL A 196 -7.50 0.55 8.07
C VAL A 196 -7.50 -0.75 8.88
N ALA A 197 -6.36 -1.15 9.43
CA ALA A 197 -6.24 -2.29 10.32
C ALA A 197 -5.27 -1.97 11.48
N VAL A 198 -5.54 -2.48 12.67
CA VAL A 198 -4.66 -2.31 13.84
C VAL A 198 -3.41 -3.15 13.66
N VAL A 199 -2.25 -2.62 14.06
CA VAL A 199 -0.98 -3.34 14.04
C VAL A 199 -0.35 -3.37 15.44
N HIS A 200 0.01 -4.56 15.89
CA HIS A 200 0.81 -4.78 17.09
C HIS A 200 2.26 -5.06 16.71
N LEU A 201 3.18 -4.28 17.25
CA LEU A 201 4.61 -4.45 17.02
C LEU A 201 5.17 -5.51 17.97
N CYS A 202 5.85 -6.51 17.40
CA CYS A 202 6.61 -7.53 18.11
C CYS A 202 8.04 -7.01 18.31
N LEU A 203 8.35 -6.61 19.55
CA LEU A 203 9.61 -6.00 19.98
C LEU A 203 10.41 -6.88 20.93
#